data_AF-A0A0Q4XLK2-F1
#
_entry.id   AF-A0A0Q4XLK2-F1
#
_cell.length_a   1.000
_cell.length_b   1.000
_cell.length_c   1.000
_cell.angle_alpha   90.00
_cell.angle_beta   90.00
_cell.angle_gamma   90.00
#
_symmetry.space_group_name_H-M   'P 1'
#
loop_
_entity.id
_entity.type
_entity.pdbx_description
1 polymer ?
#
loop_
_entity_poly.entity_id
_entity_poly.type
_entity_poly.pdbx_seq_one_letter_code
_entity_poly.pdbx_strand_id
1 'polypeptide(L)'
;MAAPAAPIDFWFDFLSPYGYFASTRIEELAARHGRSVRWRAFYMRGIMQEHLGQTRPFLEVPLKGDYYKRDVPRMARWFNVPFKSGGLANFISANALRGFWLLHDLDPALARRFAREIFEWHHVRATPPNTPEQVAQAAANVGLDPARLDIAAAVQQPAAKARLRRETDAAVAAGVWGTPTFVVDGEMFWGADRLPLLDDWLRRGGW
;
A
#
# COMPACT_ATOMS: atom_id res chain seq x y z
N MET A 1 -22.42 -24.08 -8.88
CA MET A 1 -21.35 -23.11 -9.21
C MET A 1 -20.25 -23.28 -8.16
N ALA A 2 -18.99 -23.44 -8.57
CA ALA A 2 -17.87 -23.54 -7.63
C ALA A 2 -17.75 -22.24 -6.82
N ALA A 3 -17.39 -22.34 -5.53
CA ALA A 3 -17.13 -21.16 -4.71
C ALA A 3 -16.02 -20.31 -5.35
N PRO A 4 -16.13 -18.97 -5.33
CA PRO A 4 -15.10 -18.12 -5.87
C PRO A 4 -13.78 -18.37 -5.13
N ALA A 5 -12.72 -18.47 -5.91
CA ALA A 5 -11.33 -18.43 -5.48
C ALA A 5 -11.08 -17.38 -4.39
N ALA A 6 -10.43 -17.77 -3.28
CA ALA A 6 -10.09 -16.84 -2.20
C ALA A 6 -9.20 -15.69 -2.73
N PRO A 7 -9.42 -14.43 -2.32
CA PRO A 7 -8.64 -13.31 -2.82
C PRO A 7 -7.18 -13.36 -2.34
N ILE A 8 -6.30 -12.70 -3.09
CA ILE A 8 -4.95 -12.36 -2.63
C ILE A 8 -5.05 -11.12 -1.75
N ASP A 9 -4.64 -11.22 -0.48
CA ASP A 9 -4.50 -10.05 0.38
C ASP A 9 -3.21 -9.30 -0.02
N PHE A 10 -3.37 -8.06 -0.48
CA PHE A 10 -2.28 -7.15 -0.79
C PHE A 10 -2.14 -6.11 0.33
N TRP A 11 -1.15 -6.32 1.20
CA TRP A 11 -0.83 -5.43 2.31
C TRP A 11 0.17 -4.37 1.90
N PHE A 12 -0.14 -3.10 2.19
CA PHE A 12 0.73 -1.98 1.81
C PHE A 12 0.65 -0.78 2.76
N ASP A 13 1.68 0.06 2.68
CA ASP A 13 1.70 1.44 3.16
C ASP A 13 2.20 2.34 2.02
N PHE A 14 1.56 3.51 1.84
CA PHE A 14 1.86 4.49 0.79
C PHE A 14 3.28 5.06 0.85
N LEU A 15 3.96 4.94 1.99
CA LEU A 15 5.37 5.35 2.08
C LEU A 15 6.31 4.49 1.21
N SER A 16 5.88 3.28 0.82
CA SER A 16 6.76 2.31 0.16
C SER A 16 6.69 2.40 -1.37
N PRO A 17 7.81 2.71 -2.06
CA PRO A 17 7.89 2.66 -3.52
C PRO A 17 7.75 1.22 -4.04
N TYR A 18 8.18 0.20 -3.28
CA TYR A 18 7.91 -1.19 -3.65
C TYR A 18 6.41 -1.51 -3.56
N GLY A 19 5.69 -0.89 -2.61
CA GLY A 19 4.23 -0.95 -2.53
C GLY A 19 3.58 -0.37 -3.80
N TYR A 20 4.08 0.78 -4.26
CA TYR A 20 3.68 1.35 -5.54
C TYR A 20 3.94 0.41 -6.72
N PHE A 21 5.14 -0.16 -6.85
CA PHE A 21 5.46 -1.10 -7.93
C PHE A 21 4.50 -2.29 -7.95
N ALA A 22 4.27 -2.90 -6.78
CA ALA A 22 3.31 -4.00 -6.63
C ALA A 22 1.88 -3.61 -7.03
N SER A 23 1.46 -2.40 -6.65
CA SER A 23 0.12 -1.87 -6.95
C SER A 23 -0.18 -1.80 -8.45
N THR A 24 0.85 -1.68 -9.30
CA THR A 24 0.71 -1.64 -10.76
C THR A 24 0.53 -3.01 -11.42
N ARG A 25 0.82 -4.11 -10.69
CA ARG A 25 0.86 -5.48 -11.25
C ARG A 25 -0.08 -6.47 -10.59
N ILE A 26 -0.41 -6.27 -9.31
CA ILE A 26 -1.07 -7.30 -8.49
C ILE A 26 -2.46 -7.71 -9.01
N GLU A 27 -3.25 -6.77 -9.53
CA GLU A 27 -4.59 -7.05 -10.07
C GLU A 27 -4.53 -7.88 -11.36
N GLU A 28 -3.62 -7.53 -12.27
CA GLU A 28 -3.42 -8.28 -13.52
C GLU A 28 -2.91 -9.69 -13.22
N LEU A 29 -1.97 -9.81 -12.27
CA LEU A 29 -1.48 -11.11 -11.80
C LEU A 29 -2.63 -11.95 -11.24
N ALA A 30 -3.43 -11.40 -10.31
CA ALA A 30 -4.55 -12.12 -9.71
C ALA A 30 -5.58 -12.58 -10.76
N ALA A 31 -5.90 -11.71 -11.73
CA ALA A 31 -6.84 -12.01 -12.80
C ALA A 31 -6.40 -13.21 -13.67
N ARG A 32 -5.10 -13.36 -13.95
CA ARG A 32 -4.57 -14.54 -14.69
C ARG A 32 -4.87 -15.87 -13.98
N HIS A 33 -5.03 -15.84 -12.66
CA HIS A 33 -5.31 -17.02 -11.83
C HIS A 33 -6.78 -17.10 -11.39
N GLY A 34 -7.67 -16.29 -11.98
CA GLY A 34 -9.10 -16.24 -11.60
C GLY A 34 -9.33 -15.79 -10.16
N ARG A 35 -8.40 -15.02 -9.60
CA ARG A 35 -8.42 -14.50 -8.23
C ARG A 35 -8.73 -13.00 -8.25
N SER A 36 -9.29 -12.50 -7.16
CA SER A 36 -9.41 -11.05 -6.90
C SER A 36 -8.34 -10.60 -5.91
N VAL A 37 -8.16 -9.27 -5.78
CA VAL A 37 -7.22 -8.69 -4.80
C VAL A 37 -7.98 -7.94 -3.72
N ARG A 38 -7.65 -8.22 -2.46
CA ARG A 38 -8.09 -7.43 -1.31
C ARG A 38 -6.98 -6.48 -0.91
N TRP A 39 -7.18 -5.19 -1.16
CA TRP A 39 -6.21 -4.15 -0.79
C TRP A 39 -6.33 -3.84 0.70
N ARG A 40 -5.24 -4.00 1.45
CA ARG A 40 -5.21 -3.82 2.90
C ARG A 40 -4.12 -2.83 3.31
N ALA A 41 -4.55 -1.61 3.61
CA ALA A 41 -3.62 -0.57 4.07
C ALA A 41 -3.31 -0.74 5.56
N PHE A 42 -2.04 -0.65 5.95
CA PHE A 42 -1.60 -0.70 7.35
C PHE A 42 -0.55 0.37 7.65
N TYR A 43 -0.32 0.67 8.93
CA TYR A 43 0.65 1.69 9.33
C TYR A 43 2.04 1.09 9.59
N MET A 44 2.90 1.09 8.57
CA MET A 44 4.22 0.47 8.62
C MET A 44 5.14 1.10 9.66
N ARG A 45 5.09 2.42 9.83
CA ARG A 45 5.94 3.10 10.83
C ARG A 45 5.65 2.65 12.25
N GLY A 46 4.37 2.38 12.58
CA GLY A 46 3.98 1.84 13.87
C GLY A 46 4.62 0.47 14.12
N ILE A 47 4.53 -0.43 13.13
CA ILE A 47 5.14 -1.76 13.22
C ILE A 47 6.67 -1.69 13.33
N MET A 48 7.31 -0.83 12.54
CA MET A 48 8.77 -0.62 12.59
C MET A 48 9.25 -0.23 13.99
N GLN A 49 8.51 0.68 14.66
CA GLN A 49 8.84 1.18 15.99
C GLN A 49 8.51 0.16 17.10
N GLU A 50 7.30 -0.41 17.07
CA GLU A 50 6.78 -1.28 18.15
C GLU A 50 7.37 -2.69 18.10
N HIS A 51 7.70 -3.23 16.91
CA HIS A 51 8.05 -4.65 16.75
C HIS A 51 9.45 -4.90 16.15
N LEU A 52 10.01 -3.95 15.39
CA LEU A 52 11.28 -4.17 14.67
C LEU A 52 12.45 -3.34 15.22
N GLY A 53 12.23 -2.51 16.25
CA GLY A 53 13.25 -1.64 16.82
C GLY A 53 13.82 -0.60 15.83
N GLN A 54 13.15 -0.36 14.70
CA GLN A 54 13.59 0.56 13.66
C GLN A 54 12.92 1.92 13.83
N THR A 55 13.65 2.85 14.42
CA THR A 55 13.18 4.22 14.69
C THR A 55 13.66 5.24 13.66
N ARG A 56 14.66 4.90 12.84
CA ARG A 56 15.24 5.79 11.83
C ARG A 56 14.48 5.70 10.50
N PRO A 57 14.37 6.82 9.75
CA PRO A 57 13.93 6.78 8.35
C PRO A 57 14.78 5.80 7.53
N PHE A 58 14.14 5.04 6.62
CA PHE A 58 14.82 3.96 5.89
C PHE A 58 16.05 4.44 5.10
N LEU A 59 15.97 5.64 4.52
CA LEU A 59 17.07 6.28 3.78
C LEU A 59 18.29 6.65 4.63
N GLU A 60 18.11 6.76 5.95
CA GLU A 60 19.15 7.14 6.90
C GLU A 60 19.77 5.92 7.60
N VAL A 61 19.28 4.71 7.31
CA VAL A 61 19.88 3.49 7.83
C VAL A 61 21.22 3.26 7.13
N PRO A 62 22.36 3.21 7.85
CA PRO A 62 23.66 2.97 7.25
C PRO A 62 23.68 1.70 6.38
N LEU A 63 24.41 1.74 5.27
CA LEU A 63 24.49 0.69 4.23
C LEU A 63 23.20 0.48 3.42
N LYS A 64 22.03 0.39 4.08
CA LYS A 64 20.74 0.13 3.42
C LYS A 64 20.23 1.32 2.61
N GLY A 65 20.37 2.54 3.12
CA GLY A 65 19.87 3.75 2.46
C GLY A 65 20.50 3.99 1.08
N ASP A 66 21.81 3.74 0.95
CA ASP A 66 22.54 3.92 -0.30
C ASP A 66 22.25 2.83 -1.33
N TYR A 67 21.97 1.61 -0.87
CA TYR A 67 21.42 0.57 -1.75
C TYR A 67 20.04 0.99 -2.25
N TYR A 68 19.16 1.43 -1.36
CA TYR A 68 17.78 1.79 -1.68
C TYR A 68 17.67 2.92 -2.72
N LYS A 69 18.50 3.97 -2.60
CA LYS A 69 18.59 5.06 -3.59
C LYS A 69 18.96 4.58 -5.00
N ARG A 70 19.70 3.47 -5.11
CA ARG A 70 20.09 2.85 -6.40
C ARG A 70 19.06 1.84 -6.87
N ASP A 71 18.50 1.08 -5.94
CA ASP A 71 17.59 -0.01 -6.22
C ASP A 71 16.21 0.48 -6.65
N VAL A 72 15.63 1.47 -5.97
CA VAL A 72 14.27 1.95 -6.31
C VAL A 72 14.17 2.44 -7.77
N PRO A 73 15.10 3.27 -8.30
CA PRO A 73 15.08 3.62 -9.72
C PRO A 73 15.31 2.43 -10.66
N ARG A 74 16.11 1.44 -10.26
CA ARG A 74 16.34 0.21 -11.05
C ARG A 74 15.07 -0.63 -11.11
N MET A 75 14.40 -0.79 -9.99
CA MET A 75 13.12 -1.50 -9.87
C MET A 75 12.01 -0.78 -10.63
N ALA A 76 11.94 0.55 -10.59
CA ALA A 76 10.99 1.32 -11.41
C ALA A 76 11.19 1.05 -12.91
N ARG A 77 12.45 1.01 -13.39
CA ARG A 77 12.76 0.62 -14.78
C ARG A 77 12.38 -0.82 -15.08
N TRP A 78 12.63 -1.76 -14.17
CA TRP A 78 12.26 -3.17 -14.35
C TRP A 78 10.75 -3.38 -14.40
N PHE A 79 10.00 -2.70 -13.53
CA PHE A 79 8.54 -2.70 -13.53
C PHE A 79 7.93 -1.89 -14.69
N ASN A 80 8.75 -1.13 -15.43
CA ASN A 80 8.34 -0.21 -16.49
C ASN A 80 7.26 0.79 -16.02
N VAL A 81 7.54 1.47 -14.90
CA VAL A 81 6.63 2.46 -14.30
C VAL A 81 7.34 3.81 -14.10
N PRO A 82 6.62 4.94 -14.19
CA PRO A 82 7.22 6.23 -13.92
C PRO A 82 7.64 6.34 -12.45
N PHE A 83 8.76 7.01 -12.23
CA PHE A 83 9.28 7.28 -10.88
C PHE A 83 10.17 8.52 -10.92
N LYS A 84 9.95 9.45 -9.99
CA LYS A 84 10.77 10.66 -9.84
C LYS A 84 11.67 10.52 -8.63
N SER A 85 12.91 11.03 -8.69
CA SER A 85 13.89 10.90 -7.60
C SER A 85 13.38 11.41 -6.25
N GLY A 86 12.60 12.50 -6.24
CA GLY A 86 11.94 13.02 -5.03
C GLY A 86 10.82 12.11 -4.48
N GLY A 87 10.44 11.05 -5.20
CA GLY A 87 9.51 10.01 -4.76
C GLY A 87 10.06 9.07 -3.68
N LEU A 88 11.26 9.34 -3.17
CA LEU A 88 11.80 8.76 -1.94
C LEU A 88 11.62 9.67 -0.72
N ALA A 89 11.04 10.86 -0.88
CA ALA A 89 10.87 11.81 0.20
C ALA A 89 10.10 11.21 1.38
N ASN A 90 10.35 11.75 2.58
CA ASN A 90 9.63 11.31 3.76
C ASN A 90 8.13 11.62 3.62
N PHE A 91 7.28 10.60 3.76
CA PHE A 91 5.83 10.74 3.75
C PHE A 91 5.22 10.31 5.10
N ILE A 92 4.47 11.21 5.74
CA ILE A 92 3.63 10.91 6.90
C ILE A 92 2.29 10.33 6.38
N SER A 93 2.29 9.03 6.09
CA SER A 93 1.19 8.34 5.40
C SER A 93 -0.08 8.16 6.23
N ALA A 94 -0.07 8.45 7.53
CA ALA A 94 -1.18 8.14 8.45
C ALA A 94 -2.53 8.72 8.00
N ASN A 95 -2.58 9.96 7.52
CA ASN A 95 -3.83 10.57 7.04
C ASN A 95 -4.32 9.89 5.75
N ALA A 96 -3.43 9.59 4.80
CA ALA A 96 -3.79 8.87 3.58
C ALA A 96 -4.27 7.44 3.86
N LEU A 97 -3.63 6.72 4.79
CA LEU A 97 -4.05 5.38 5.21
C LEU A 97 -5.45 5.39 5.84
N ARG A 98 -5.77 6.40 6.66
CA ARG A 98 -7.12 6.60 7.19
C ARG A 98 -8.12 6.92 6.09
N GLY A 99 -7.74 7.79 5.15
CA GLY A 99 -8.54 8.13 3.96
C GLY A 99 -8.88 6.89 3.13
N PHE A 100 -7.91 5.99 2.93
CA PHE A 100 -8.13 4.72 2.25
C PHE A 100 -9.23 3.90 2.91
N TRP A 101 -9.18 3.71 4.23
CA TRP A 101 -10.19 2.91 4.94
C TRP A 101 -11.57 3.57 4.98
N LEU A 102 -11.64 4.90 5.13
CA LEU A 102 -12.91 5.62 5.04
C LEU A 102 -13.55 5.44 3.66
N LEU A 103 -12.76 5.55 2.59
CA LEU A 103 -13.24 5.30 1.22
C LEU A 103 -13.57 3.83 0.99
N HIS A 104 -12.82 2.91 1.59
CA HIS A 104 -13.07 1.48 1.47
C HIS A 104 -14.42 1.10 2.09
N ASP A 105 -14.76 1.70 3.23
CA ASP A 105 -16.05 1.47 3.91
C ASP A 105 -17.22 2.06 3.13
N LEU A 106 -16.98 3.04 2.23
CA LEU A 106 -17.98 3.56 1.29
C LEU A 106 -18.07 2.76 -0.02
N ASP A 107 -16.93 2.54 -0.67
CA ASP A 107 -16.78 1.82 -1.94
C ASP A 107 -15.34 1.31 -2.08
N PRO A 108 -15.10 -0.02 -1.99
CA PRO A 108 -13.78 -0.59 -2.19
C PRO A 108 -13.12 -0.25 -3.53
N ALA A 109 -13.90 -0.02 -4.60
CA ALA A 109 -13.36 0.40 -5.89
C ALA A 109 -12.85 1.84 -5.86
N LEU A 110 -13.56 2.76 -5.20
CA LEU A 110 -13.11 4.12 -4.94
C LEU A 110 -11.82 4.14 -4.10
N ALA A 111 -11.73 3.30 -3.07
CA ALA A 111 -10.52 3.16 -2.26
C ALA A 111 -9.30 2.70 -3.08
N ARG A 112 -9.49 1.77 -4.02
CA ARG A 112 -8.42 1.35 -4.94
C ARG A 112 -7.97 2.47 -5.86
N ARG A 113 -8.90 3.26 -6.43
CA ARG A 113 -8.54 4.44 -7.25
C ARG A 113 -7.77 5.46 -6.42
N PHE A 114 -8.26 5.75 -5.21
CA PHE A 114 -7.60 6.64 -4.26
C PHE A 114 -6.18 6.17 -3.93
N ALA A 115 -6.00 4.87 -3.67
CA ALA A 115 -4.67 4.32 -3.37
C ALA A 115 -3.67 4.57 -4.52
N ARG A 116 -4.11 4.39 -5.77
CA ARG A 116 -3.29 4.69 -6.96
C ARG A 116 -2.96 6.18 -7.05
N GLU A 117 -3.92 7.07 -6.78
CA GLU A 117 -3.67 8.53 -6.78
C GLU A 117 -2.68 8.94 -5.68
N ILE A 118 -2.74 8.36 -4.48
CA ILE A 118 -1.75 8.65 -3.43
C ILE A 118 -0.35 8.17 -3.84
N PHE A 119 -0.23 6.97 -4.42
CA PHE A 119 1.06 6.50 -4.95
C PHE A 119 1.60 7.39 -6.08
N GLU A 120 0.72 7.88 -6.96
CA GLU A 120 1.04 8.83 -8.03
C GLU A 120 1.57 10.16 -7.47
N TRP A 121 0.87 10.77 -6.50
CA TRP A 121 1.35 11.99 -5.82
C TRP A 121 2.71 11.78 -5.18
N HIS A 122 2.91 10.65 -4.50
CA HIS A 122 4.13 10.38 -3.79
C HIS A 122 5.29 10.05 -4.75
N HIS A 123 5.20 8.97 -5.51
CA HIS A 123 6.34 8.38 -6.20
C HIS A 123 6.56 8.90 -7.63
N VAL A 124 5.51 9.45 -8.25
CA VAL A 124 5.58 9.97 -9.63
C VAL A 124 5.71 11.48 -9.63
N ARG A 125 4.84 12.20 -8.91
CA ARG A 125 4.88 13.67 -8.83
C ARG A 125 5.96 14.18 -7.87
N ALA A 126 6.38 13.35 -6.92
CA ALA A 126 7.30 13.70 -5.81
C ALA A 126 6.72 14.79 -4.88
N THR A 127 5.41 14.73 -4.63
CA THR A 127 4.66 15.67 -3.81
C THR A 127 3.68 14.91 -2.91
N PRO A 128 4.16 14.11 -1.93
CA PRO A 128 3.28 13.33 -1.07
C PRO A 128 2.27 14.21 -0.31
N PRO A 129 0.98 13.82 -0.24
CA PRO A 129 -0.06 14.61 0.42
C PRO A 129 0.04 14.45 1.95
N ASN A 130 0.71 15.39 2.61
CA ASN A 130 0.99 15.33 4.05
C ASN A 130 -0.10 15.97 4.91
N THR A 131 -0.94 16.85 4.36
CA THR A 131 -2.05 17.48 5.11
C THR A 131 -3.39 16.80 4.84
N PRO A 132 -4.36 16.89 5.77
CA PRO A 132 -5.72 16.36 5.54
C PRO A 132 -6.39 16.94 4.29
N GLU A 133 -6.14 18.21 3.97
CA GLU A 133 -6.70 18.90 2.81
C GLU A 133 -6.11 18.34 1.52
N GLN A 134 -4.81 18.05 1.49
CA GLN A 134 -4.18 17.39 0.33
C GLN A 134 -4.71 15.96 0.14
N VAL A 135 -4.98 15.24 1.24
CA VAL A 135 -5.60 13.92 1.20
C VAL A 135 -7.04 14.01 0.67
N ALA A 136 -7.80 15.02 1.07
CA ALA A 136 -9.14 15.28 0.54
C ALA A 136 -9.10 15.63 -0.95
N GLN A 137 -8.12 16.43 -1.40
CA GLN A 137 -7.92 16.72 -2.81
C GLN A 137 -7.64 15.45 -3.61
N ALA A 138 -6.78 14.55 -3.11
CA ALA A 138 -6.53 13.27 -3.77
C ALA A 138 -7.80 12.39 -3.84
N ALA A 139 -8.65 12.42 -2.82
CA ALA A 139 -9.95 11.72 -2.85
C ALA A 139 -10.91 12.34 -3.89
N ALA A 140 -10.98 13.67 -3.98
CA ALA A 140 -11.77 14.36 -4.98
C ALA A 140 -11.32 14.03 -6.42
N ASN A 141 -10.01 13.97 -6.66
CA ASN A 141 -9.44 13.62 -7.97
C ASN A 141 -9.89 12.24 -8.49
N VAL A 142 -10.29 11.33 -7.61
CA VAL A 142 -10.74 9.96 -7.97
C VAL A 142 -12.26 9.77 -7.90
N GLY A 143 -13.00 10.88 -7.75
CA GLY A 143 -14.46 10.93 -7.84
C GLY A 143 -15.19 10.87 -6.51
N LEU A 144 -14.54 11.16 -5.37
CA LEU A 144 -15.29 11.41 -4.14
C LEU A 144 -15.97 12.78 -4.24
N ASP A 145 -17.29 12.81 -4.08
CA ASP A 145 -18.04 14.04 -3.82
C ASP A 145 -17.80 14.50 -2.38
N PRO A 146 -17.22 15.71 -2.15
CA PRO A 146 -16.98 16.23 -0.81
C PRO A 146 -18.26 16.37 0.04
N ALA A 147 -19.44 16.51 -0.58
CA ALA A 147 -20.71 16.54 0.13
C ALA A 147 -21.07 15.18 0.77
N ARG A 148 -20.53 14.07 0.25
CA ARG A 148 -20.77 12.72 0.79
C ARG A 148 -19.86 12.41 1.96
N LEU A 149 -18.64 12.93 1.96
CA LEU A 149 -17.67 12.73 3.03
C LEU A 149 -16.60 13.82 3.00
N ASP A 150 -16.55 14.64 4.05
CA ASP A 150 -15.43 15.55 4.29
C ASP A 150 -14.22 14.75 4.78
N ILE A 151 -13.34 14.35 3.85
CA ILE A 151 -12.13 13.59 4.14
C ILE A 151 -11.18 14.37 5.05
N ALA A 152 -11.06 15.70 4.87
CA ALA A 152 -10.11 16.50 5.63
C ALA A 152 -10.44 16.47 7.13
N ALA A 153 -11.73 16.59 7.46
CA ALA A 153 -12.20 16.42 8.83
C ALA A 153 -12.19 14.96 9.29
N ALA A 154 -12.65 14.03 8.46
CA ALA A 154 -12.88 12.64 8.84
C ALA A 154 -11.59 11.88 9.22
N VAL A 155 -10.47 12.13 8.51
CA VAL A 155 -9.18 11.44 8.81
C VAL A 155 -8.57 11.84 10.17
N GLN A 156 -9.06 12.91 10.79
CA GLN A 156 -8.66 13.33 12.13
C GLN A 156 -9.51 12.71 13.24
N GLN A 157 -10.67 12.15 12.90
CA GLN A 157 -11.63 11.65 13.87
C GLN A 157 -11.10 10.40 14.61
N PRO A 158 -11.47 10.23 15.90
CA PRO A 158 -11.09 9.05 16.67
C PRO A 158 -11.45 7.72 16.00
N ALA A 159 -12.61 7.66 15.32
CA ALA A 159 -13.05 6.47 14.61
C ALA A 159 -12.11 6.06 13.47
N ALA A 160 -11.61 7.02 12.68
CA ALA A 160 -10.67 6.75 11.59
C ALA A 160 -9.29 6.30 12.13
N LYS A 161 -8.84 6.90 13.24
CA LYS A 161 -7.62 6.48 13.95
C LYS A 161 -7.75 5.04 14.47
N ALA A 162 -8.87 4.73 15.11
CA ALA A 162 -9.16 3.39 15.63
C ALA A 162 -9.27 2.35 14.51
N ARG A 163 -9.90 2.70 13.37
CA ARG A 163 -9.96 1.83 12.18
C ARG A 163 -8.57 1.48 11.68
N LEU A 164 -7.69 2.47 11.48
CA LEU A 164 -6.31 2.22 11.04
C LEU A 164 -5.52 1.37 12.07
N ARG A 165 -5.72 1.60 13.37
CA ARG A 165 -5.09 0.79 14.42
C ARG A 165 -5.52 -0.68 14.29
N ARG A 166 -6.83 -0.96 14.21
CA ARG A 166 -7.35 -2.33 14.05
C ARG A 166 -6.78 -3.04 12.81
N GLU A 167 -6.67 -2.34 11.69
CA GLU A 167 -6.13 -2.93 10.46
C GLU A 167 -4.62 -3.15 10.53
N THR A 168 -3.91 -2.31 11.29
CA THR A 168 -2.48 -2.51 11.58
C THR A 168 -2.28 -3.69 12.53
N ASP A 169 -3.09 -3.82 13.58
CA ASP A 169 -3.06 -4.96 14.50
C ASP A 169 -3.42 -6.26 13.74
N ALA A 170 -4.36 -6.20 12.79
CA ALA A 170 -4.70 -7.33 11.92
C ALA A 170 -3.54 -7.72 11.00
N ALA A 171 -2.75 -6.76 10.50
CA ALA A 171 -1.53 -7.04 9.74
C ALA A 171 -0.52 -7.80 10.61
N VAL A 172 -0.26 -7.32 11.83
CA VAL A 172 0.65 -7.98 12.79
C VAL A 172 0.17 -9.38 13.14
N ALA A 173 -1.13 -9.57 13.41
CA ALA A 173 -1.72 -10.88 13.70
C ALA A 173 -1.60 -11.86 12.52
N ALA A 174 -1.61 -11.36 11.28
CA ALA A 174 -1.36 -12.14 10.07
C ALA A 174 0.15 -12.36 9.79
N GLY A 175 1.04 -11.94 10.68
CA GLY A 175 2.49 -12.04 10.52
C GLY A 175 3.08 -11.04 9.53
N VAL A 176 2.34 -9.99 9.14
CA VAL A 176 2.82 -8.98 8.20
C VAL A 176 3.65 -7.92 8.93
N TRP A 177 4.92 -7.77 8.53
CA TRP A 177 5.84 -6.76 9.09
C TRP A 177 6.31 -5.71 8.09
N GLY A 178 5.92 -5.83 6.81
CA GLY A 178 6.55 -5.09 5.72
C GLY A 178 5.60 -4.81 4.56
N THR A 179 5.99 -3.88 3.69
CA THR A 179 5.21 -3.48 2.51
C THR A 179 6.08 -3.50 1.24
N PRO A 180 5.62 -4.11 0.14
CA PRO A 180 4.35 -4.84 0.01
C PRO A 180 4.46 -6.26 0.57
N THR A 181 3.35 -6.78 1.08
CA THR A 181 3.22 -8.22 1.41
C THR A 181 1.97 -8.77 0.77
N PHE A 182 2.08 -9.96 0.20
CA PHE A 182 0.97 -10.71 -0.38
C PHE A 182 0.69 -11.94 0.48
N VAL A 183 -0.58 -12.20 0.78
CA VAL A 183 -1.01 -13.43 1.46
C VAL A 183 -2.09 -14.10 0.61
N VAL A 184 -1.91 -15.38 0.28
CA VAL A 184 -2.89 -16.16 -0.46
C VAL A 184 -2.90 -17.59 0.04
N ASP A 185 -4.09 -18.13 0.31
CA ASP A 185 -4.29 -19.52 0.77
C ASP A 185 -3.40 -19.87 2.00
N GLY A 186 -3.12 -18.88 2.87
CA GLY A 186 -2.28 -19.02 4.06
C GLY A 186 -0.78 -18.78 3.83
N GLU A 187 -0.32 -18.70 2.59
CA GLU A 187 1.09 -18.52 2.23
C GLU A 187 1.44 -17.03 2.04
N MET A 188 2.65 -16.63 2.47
CA MET A 188 3.06 -15.21 2.50
C MET A 188 4.28 -14.93 1.61
N PHE A 189 4.18 -13.86 0.81
CA PHE A 189 5.23 -13.37 -0.06
C PHE A 189 5.51 -11.90 0.24
N TRP A 190 6.71 -11.58 0.75
CA TRP A 190 7.10 -10.21 1.10
C TRP A 190 8.07 -9.62 0.07
N GLY A 191 7.71 -8.48 -0.52
CA GLY A 191 8.51 -7.76 -1.51
C GLY A 191 7.88 -7.75 -2.91
N ALA A 192 8.02 -6.63 -3.64
CA ALA A 192 7.50 -6.52 -5.00
C ALA A 192 8.20 -7.49 -5.97
N ASP A 193 9.46 -7.78 -5.72
CA ASP A 193 10.28 -8.76 -6.41
C ASP A 193 9.80 -10.22 -6.22
N ARG A 194 8.85 -10.47 -5.30
CA ARG A 194 8.20 -11.78 -5.11
C ARG A 194 6.97 -12.00 -5.96
N LEU A 195 6.49 -11.01 -6.73
CA LEU A 195 5.37 -11.20 -7.65
C LEU A 195 5.58 -12.38 -8.63
N PRO A 196 6.76 -12.58 -9.26
CA PRO A 196 6.98 -13.75 -10.10
C PRO A 196 6.90 -15.08 -9.35
N LEU A 197 7.34 -15.11 -8.09
CA LEU A 197 7.27 -16.31 -7.25
C LEU A 197 5.82 -16.61 -6.82
N LEU A 198 5.06 -15.57 -6.46
CA LEU A 198 3.63 -15.66 -6.20
C LEU A 198 2.87 -16.17 -7.44
N ASP A 199 3.21 -15.69 -8.63
CA ASP A 199 2.61 -16.17 -9.89
C ASP A 199 2.87 -17.66 -10.12
N ASP A 200 4.11 -18.12 -9.87
CA ASP A 200 4.46 -19.54 -9.98
C ASP A 200 3.78 -20.41 -8.92
N TRP A 201 3.63 -19.89 -7.68
CA TRP A 201 2.88 -20.55 -6.60
C TRP A 201 1.43 -20.79 -6.99
N LEU A 202 0.75 -19.76 -7.48
CA LEU A 202 -0.65 -19.85 -7.92
C LEU A 202 -0.81 -20.79 -9.11
N ARG A 203 0.13 -20.76 -10.06
CA ARG A 203 0.11 -21.64 -11.24
C ARG A 203 0.25 -23.12 -10.88
N ARG A 204 1.03 -23.45 -9.86
CA ARG A 204 1.32 -24.84 -9.45
C ARG A 204 0.38 -25.35 -8.35
N GLY A 205 -0.34 -24.46 -7.67
CA GLY A 205 -1.18 -24.82 -6.53
C GLY A 205 -0.39 -25.03 -5.24
N GLY A 206 0.78 -24.38 -5.10
CA GLY A 206 1.73 -24.61 -4.02
C GLY A 206 2.72 -25.75 -4.27
N TRP A 207 3.74 -25.85 -3.42
CA TRP A 207 4.74 -26.93 -3.40
C TRP A 207 5.32 -27.12 -2.01
#